data_AF-A0AAD7TBH4-F1
#
_entry.id   AF-A0AAD7TBH4-F1
#
_cell.length_a   1.000
_cell.length_b   1.000
_cell.length_c   1.000
_cell.angle_alpha   90.00
_cell.angle_beta   90.00
_cell.angle_gamma   90.00
#
_symmetry.space_group_name_H-M   'P 1'
#
loop_
_entity.id
_entity.type
_entity.pdbx_description
1 polymer ?
#
loop_
_entity_poly.entity_id
_entity_poly.type
_entity_poly.pdbx_seq_one_letter_code
_entity_poly.pdbx_strand_id
1 'polypeptide(L)'
;MGSSLSFNINTQLIQKKGQQGMYLLCKLRQPRINSEILTTFYTCRIESVLTFPFLAWYGGLSQSNKNILRRIINLGSKLCGQPCRGLQGLYDSRATNKAKQFIRDPTCTLAQFLELLPLQR
;
A
#
# COMPACT_ATOMS: atom_id res chain seq x y z
N MET A 1 27.53 -2.10 14.75
CA MET A 1 27.15 -1.35 13.52
C MET A 1 26.29 -2.26 12.68
N GLY A 2 24.97 -2.18 12.83
CA GLY A 2 24.03 -2.97 12.02
C GLY A 2 23.94 -2.38 10.62
N SER A 3 24.18 -3.19 9.59
CA SER A 3 23.96 -2.80 8.19
C SER A 3 22.52 -2.32 8.02
N SER A 4 22.35 -1.05 7.68
CA SER A 4 21.02 -0.50 7.39
C SER A 4 20.42 -1.27 6.22
N LEU A 5 19.31 -1.97 6.45
CA LEU A 5 18.55 -2.62 5.38
C LEU A 5 18.15 -1.57 4.34
N SER A 6 18.62 -1.73 3.11
CA SER A 6 18.28 -0.86 1.99
C SER A 6 17.17 -1.48 1.17
N PHE A 7 16.00 -0.84 1.15
CA PHE A 7 14.83 -1.29 0.39
C PHE A 7 14.75 -0.65 -1.00
N ASN A 8 15.87 -0.19 -1.55
CA ASN A 8 15.94 0.47 -2.85
C ASN A 8 15.52 -0.46 -3.99
N ILE A 9 16.07 -1.68 -4.04
CA ILE A 9 15.73 -2.68 -5.07
C ILE A 9 14.24 -3.01 -5.00
N ASN A 10 13.71 -3.25 -3.80
CA ASN A 10 12.29 -3.50 -3.57
C ASN A 10 11.43 -2.34 -4.10
N THR A 11 11.79 -1.10 -3.76
CA THR A 11 11.07 0.10 -4.21
C THR A 11 11.10 0.22 -5.74
N GLN A 12 12.24 -0.05 -6.38
CA GLN A 12 12.35 -0.03 -7.85
C GLN A 12 11.49 -1.11 -8.52
N LEU A 13 11.45 -2.32 -7.97
CA LEU A 13 10.59 -3.39 -8.49
C LEU A 13 9.11 -3.04 -8.37
N ILE A 14 8.69 -2.50 -7.22
CA ILE A 14 7.33 -2.02 -6.98
C ILE A 14 7.01 -0.87 -7.94
N GLN A 15 7.95 0.06 -8.13
CA GLN A 15 7.78 1.17 -9.06
C GLN A 15 7.55 0.68 -10.49
N LYS A 16 8.37 -0.25 -10.99
CA LYS A 16 8.23 -0.81 -12.34
C LYS A 16 6.86 -1.50 -12.51
N LYS A 17 6.47 -2.35 -11.55
CA LYS A 17 5.15 -3.02 -11.58
C LYS A 17 3.99 -2.03 -11.47
N GLY A 18 4.12 -1.02 -10.62
CA GLY A 18 3.14 0.06 -10.47
C GLY A 18 2.98 0.84 -11.77
N GLN A 19 4.07 1.19 -12.44
CA GLN A 19 4.05 1.86 -13.74
C GLN A 19 3.36 1.04 -14.84
N GLN A 20 3.57 -0.28 -14.88
CA GLN A 20 2.85 -1.15 -15.81
C GLN A 20 1.34 -1.15 -15.54
N GLY A 21 0.93 -1.28 -14.27
CA GLY A 21 -0.47 -1.19 -13.88
C GLY A 21 -1.09 0.17 -14.22
N MET A 22 -0.33 1.25 -14.02
CA MET A 22 -0.73 2.61 -14.35
C MET A 22 -0.88 2.83 -15.85
N TYR A 23 0.01 2.28 -16.67
CA TYR A 23 -0.13 2.34 -18.13
C TYR A 23 -1.45 1.70 -18.59
N LEU A 24 -1.81 0.55 -18.02
CA LEU A 24 -3.08 -0.10 -18.30
C LEU A 24 -4.27 0.74 -17.81
N LEU A 25 -4.19 1.33 -16.61
CA LEU A 25 -5.20 2.25 -16.10
C LEU A 25 -5.40 3.47 -17.02
N CYS A 26 -4.32 4.04 -17.56
CA CYS A 26 -4.38 5.11 -18.56
C CYS A 26 -5.13 4.66 -19.82
N LYS A 27 -4.89 3.45 -20.31
CA LYS A 27 -5.57 2.89 -21.49
C LYS A 27 -7.05 2.61 -21.25
N LEU A 28 -7.40 2.24 -20.02
CA LEU A 28 -8.79 2.03 -19.61
C LEU A 28 -9.54 3.36 -19.46
N ARG A 29 -8.85 4.45 -19.09
CA ARG A 29 -9.51 5.75 -18.93
C ARG A 29 -10.09 6.24 -20.26
N GLN A 30 -11.41 6.11 -20.40
CA GLN A 30 -12.20 6.61 -21.52
C GLN A 30 -13.35 7.47 -21.01
N PRO A 31 -13.90 8.41 -21.82
CA PRO A 31 -14.93 9.35 -21.38
C PRO A 31 -16.20 8.70 -20.79
N ARG A 32 -16.48 7.44 -21.14
CA ARG A 32 -17.69 6.71 -20.73
C ARG A 32 -17.47 5.78 -19.52
N ILE A 33 -16.24 5.65 -19.02
CA ILE A 33 -15.95 4.75 -17.90
C ILE A 33 -16.13 5.48 -16.57
N ASN A 34 -16.91 4.89 -15.67
CA ASN A 34 -17.13 5.39 -14.31
C ASN A 34 -15.81 5.38 -13.51
N SER A 35 -15.54 6.49 -12.80
CA SER A 35 -14.43 6.63 -11.85
C SER A 35 -14.36 5.52 -10.81
N GLU A 36 -15.48 4.93 -10.42
CA GLU A 36 -15.54 3.82 -9.47
C GLU A 36 -14.91 2.53 -10.03
N ILE A 37 -15.11 2.25 -11.32
CA ILE A 37 -14.49 1.12 -12.00
C ILE A 37 -12.97 1.31 -12.07
N LEU A 38 -12.54 2.52 -12.43
CA LEU A 38 -11.11 2.88 -12.46
C LEU A 38 -10.47 2.78 -11.07
N THR A 39 -11.19 3.18 -10.02
CA THR A 39 -10.73 3.09 -8.62
C THR A 39 -10.64 1.64 -8.17
N THR A 40 -11.64 0.82 -8.51
CA THR A 40 -11.62 -0.63 -8.21
C THR A 40 -10.43 -1.31 -8.89
N PHE A 41 -10.19 -0.99 -10.17
CA PHE A 41 -9.03 -1.49 -10.89
C PHE A 41 -7.71 -1.05 -10.23
N TYR A 42 -7.62 0.23 -9.84
CA TYR A 42 -6.46 0.77 -9.14
C TYR A 42 -6.19 0.03 -7.82
N THR A 43 -7.20 -0.16 -6.98
CA THR A 43 -7.08 -0.89 -5.71
C THR A 43 -6.67 -2.34 -5.93
N CYS A 44 -7.34 -3.06 -6.83
CA CYS A 44 -7.07 -4.47 -7.09
C CYS A 44 -5.65 -4.71 -7.64
N ARG A 45 -5.15 -3.84 -8.51
CA ARG A 45 -3.86 -4.06 -9.20
C ARG A 45 -2.72 -3.27 -8.59
N ILE A 46 -2.88 -1.96 -8.43
CA ILE A 46 -1.78 -1.05 -8.08
C ILE A 46 -1.59 -0.99 -6.57
N GLU A 47 -2.66 -0.80 -5.79
CA GLU A 47 -2.53 -0.84 -4.32
C GLU A 47 -2.05 -2.22 -3.84
N SER A 48 -2.50 -3.30 -4.48
CA SER A 48 -2.01 -4.66 -4.19
C SER A 48 -0.49 -4.78 -4.37
N VAL A 49 0.05 -4.27 -5.49
CA VAL A 49 1.51 -4.24 -5.74
C VAL A 49 2.23 -3.36 -4.72
N LEU A 50 1.67 -2.20 -4.38
CA LEU A 50 2.25 -1.29 -3.37
C LEU A 50 2.26 -1.91 -1.97
N THR A 51 1.30 -2.79 -1.66
CA THR A 51 1.07 -3.28 -0.29
C THR A 51 1.57 -4.70 -0.04
N PHE A 52 2.29 -5.32 -0.98
CA PHE A 52 2.87 -6.65 -0.81
C PHE A 52 4.41 -6.60 -0.74
N PRO A 53 5.08 -7.08 0.33
CA PRO A 53 4.65 -7.32 1.73
C PRO A 53 4.85 -6.07 2.60
N PHE A 54 3.91 -5.13 2.57
CA PHE A 54 4.12 -3.74 3.04
C PHE A 54 4.70 -3.61 4.45
N LEU A 55 4.21 -4.44 5.38
CA LEU A 55 4.57 -4.41 6.79
C LEU A 55 6.04 -4.73 7.04
N ALA A 56 6.67 -5.52 6.16
CA ALA A 56 8.06 -5.95 6.32
C ALA A 56 9.08 -4.88 5.95
N TRP A 57 8.69 -3.89 5.12
CA TRP A 57 9.65 -2.94 4.54
C TRP A 57 9.27 -1.48 4.70
N TYR A 58 8.00 -1.14 4.97
CA TYR A 58 7.55 0.25 5.06
C TYR A 58 8.34 1.07 6.11
N GLY A 59 8.59 0.48 7.29
CA GLY A 59 9.34 1.13 8.37
C GLY A 59 10.81 1.40 8.02
N GLY A 60 11.40 0.61 7.13
CA GLY A 60 12.79 0.76 6.67
C GLY A 60 12.96 1.61 5.41
N LEU A 61 11.88 2.18 4.87
CA LEU A 61 11.98 3.04 3.69
C LEU A 61 12.64 4.38 4.00
N SER A 62 13.62 4.75 3.18
CA SER A 62 14.10 6.12 3.09
C SER A 62 12.98 7.08 2.65
N GLN A 63 13.13 8.36 2.97
CA GLN A 63 12.17 9.38 2.55
C GLN A 63 12.10 9.50 1.01
N SER A 64 13.21 9.28 0.31
CA SER A 64 13.24 9.26 -1.15
C SER A 64 12.39 8.11 -1.73
N ASN A 65 12.49 6.91 -1.15
CA ASN A 65 11.65 5.78 -1.57
C ASN A 65 10.17 6.03 -1.26
N LYS A 66 9.84 6.59 -0.09
CA LYS A 66 8.46 7.00 0.22
C LYS A 66 7.93 8.02 -0.80
N ASN A 67 8.76 8.97 -1.24
CA ASN A 67 8.38 9.95 -2.27
C ASN A 67 8.06 9.28 -3.61
N ILE A 68 8.84 8.27 -4.03
CA ILE A 68 8.58 7.51 -5.27
C ILE A 68 7.20 6.85 -5.23
N LEU A 69 6.87 6.18 -4.12
CA LEU A 69 5.58 5.52 -3.97
C LEU A 69 4.41 6.50 -3.89
N ARG A 70 4.59 7.64 -3.21
CA ARG A 70 3.58 8.71 -3.19
C ARG A 70 3.30 9.27 -4.59
N ARG A 71 4.31 9.37 -5.46
CA ARG A 71 4.09 9.79 -6.87
C ARG A 71 3.16 8.81 -7.61
N ILE A 72 3.32 7.50 -7.39
CA ILE A 72 2.43 6.49 -7.99
C ILE A 72 1.00 6.67 -7.50
N ILE A 73 0.79 6.88 -6.19
CA ILE A 73 -0.54 7.12 -5.61
C ILE A 73 -1.18 8.41 -6.14
N ASN A 74 -0.40 9.49 -6.22
CA ASN A 74 -0.90 10.78 -6.71
C ASN A 74 -1.29 10.70 -8.19
N LEU A 75 -0.50 10.00 -9.00
CA LEU A 75 -0.86 9.74 -10.40
C LEU A 75 -2.11 8.86 -10.49
N GLY A 76 -2.22 7.82 -9.66
CA GLY A 76 -3.41 6.96 -9.58
C GLY A 76 -4.67 7.76 -9.29
N SER A 77 -4.62 8.62 -8.28
CA SER A 77 -5.72 9.51 -7.89
C SER A 77 -6.16 10.42 -9.04
N LYS A 78 -5.20 11.00 -9.78
CA LYS A 78 -5.49 11.81 -10.97
C LYS A 78 -6.13 11.02 -12.10
N LEU A 79 -5.78 9.74 -12.25
CA LEU A 79 -6.36 8.86 -13.27
C LEU A 79 -7.77 8.40 -12.91
N CYS A 80 -7.98 8.05 -11.65
CA CYS A 80 -9.28 7.64 -11.12
C CYS A 80 -10.27 8.80 -11.01
N GLY A 81 -9.79 10.05 -10.96
CA GLY A 81 -10.62 11.25 -10.81
C GLY A 81 -11.11 11.50 -9.39
N GLN A 82 -10.56 10.77 -8.41
CA GLN A 82 -10.89 10.87 -7.00
C GLN A 82 -9.65 10.58 -6.13
N PRO A 83 -9.58 11.07 -4.90
CA PRO A 83 -8.43 10.82 -4.02
C PRO A 83 -8.33 9.34 -3.65
N CYS A 84 -7.24 8.68 -4.03
CA CYS A 84 -6.91 7.34 -3.56
C CYS A 84 -6.33 7.39 -2.14
N ARG A 85 -6.33 6.24 -1.45
CA ARG A 85 -5.78 6.14 -0.09
C ARG A 85 -4.28 6.47 -0.10
N GLY A 86 -3.86 7.37 0.77
CA GLY A 86 -2.47 7.79 0.90
C GLY A 86 -1.55 6.65 1.38
N LEU A 87 -0.25 6.82 1.19
CA LEU A 87 0.76 5.79 1.49
C LEU A 87 0.74 5.36 2.97
N GLN A 88 0.59 6.32 3.89
CA GLN A 88 0.47 6.04 5.33
C GLN A 88 -0.83 5.30 5.64
N GLY A 89 -1.97 5.78 5.11
CA GLY A 89 -3.26 5.12 5.32
C GLY A 89 -3.32 3.70 4.77
N LEU A 90 -2.60 3.40 3.68
CA LEU A 90 -2.41 2.03 3.19
C LEU A 90 -1.66 1.17 4.22
N TYR A 91 -0.65 1.72 4.90
CA TYR A 91 0.13 1.01 5.91
C TYR A 91 -0.72 0.77 7.14
N ASP A 92 -1.37 1.81 7.65
CA ASP A 92 -2.21 1.73 8.85
C ASP A 92 -3.35 0.73 8.65
N SER A 93 -4.00 0.74 7.49
CA SER A 93 -5.05 -0.22 7.17
C SER A 93 -4.52 -1.66 7.12
N ARG A 94 -3.35 -1.90 6.50
CA ARG A 94 -2.75 -3.24 6.45
C ARG A 94 -2.29 -3.71 7.82
N ALA A 95 -1.68 -2.83 8.62
CA ALA A 95 -1.22 -3.13 9.97
C ALA A 95 -2.42 -3.48 10.87
N THR A 96 -3.47 -2.67 10.82
CA THR A 96 -4.72 -2.91 11.56
C THR A 96 -5.38 -4.22 11.15
N ASN A 97 -5.49 -4.49 9.84
CA ASN A 97 -6.10 -5.73 9.36
C ASN A 97 -5.27 -6.96 9.76
N LYS A 98 -3.94 -6.84 9.79
CA LYS A 98 -3.07 -7.93 10.23
C LYS A 98 -3.16 -8.15 11.74
N ALA A 99 -3.19 -7.10 12.54
CA ALA A 99 -3.42 -7.19 13.99
C ALA A 99 -4.78 -7.84 14.31
N LYS A 100 -5.85 -7.43 13.60
CA LYS A 100 -7.18 -8.08 13.70
C LYS A 100 -7.13 -9.56 13.31
N GLN A 101 -6.33 -9.94 12.33
CA GLN A 101 -6.15 -11.35 11.95
C GLN A 101 -5.49 -12.14 13.09
N PHE A 102 -4.46 -11.59 13.73
CA PHE A 102 -3.80 -12.25 14.87
C PHE A 102 -4.71 -12.39 16.09
N ILE A 103 -5.49 -11.36 16.42
CA ILE A 103 -6.46 -11.42 17.53
C ILE A 103 -7.53 -12.49 17.26
N ARG A 104 -7.98 -12.63 16.01
CA ARG A 104 -8.98 -13.64 15.62
C ARG A 104 -8.44 -15.06 15.53
N ASP A 105 -7.12 -15.24 15.47
CA ASP A 105 -6.49 -16.54 15.34
C ASP A 105 -6.28 -17.15 16.74
N PRO A 106 -7.06 -18.18 17.12
CA PRO A 106 -6.97 -18.77 18.45
C PRO A 106 -5.64 -19.50 18.71
N THR A 107 -4.86 -19.77 17.65
CA THR A 107 -3.53 -20.39 17.77
C THR A 107 -2.42 -19.36 17.95
N CYS A 108 -2.72 -18.07 17.80
CA CYS A 108 -1.74 -17.00 17.86
C CYS A 108 -1.44 -16.61 19.32
N THR A 109 -0.28 -17.02 19.82
CA THR A 109 0.21 -16.62 21.17
C THR A 109 0.43 -15.12 21.32
N LEU A 110 0.57 -14.37 20.21
CA LEU A 110 0.72 -12.92 20.20
C LEU A 110 -0.59 -12.16 20.41
N ALA A 111 -1.76 -12.82 20.29
CA ALA A 111 -3.06 -12.19 20.50
C ALA A 111 -3.16 -11.53 21.89
N GLN A 112 -2.63 -12.20 22.91
CA GLN A 112 -2.60 -11.72 24.31
C GLN A 112 -1.87 -10.38 24.46
N PHE A 113 -0.82 -10.13 23.67
CA PHE A 113 -0.07 -8.87 23.72
C PHE A 113 -0.75 -7.73 22.94
N LEU A 114 -1.55 -8.06 21.92
CA LEU A 114 -2.26 -7.07 21.10
C LEU A 114 -3.54 -6.57 21.75
N GLU A 115 -4.24 -7.40 22.53
CA GLU A 115 -5.43 -7.00 23.30
C GLU A 115 -5.11 -5.96 24.39
N LEU A 116 -3.89 -5.97 24.92
CA LEU A 116 -3.41 -5.06 25.96
C LEU A 116 -3.01 -3.67 25.43
N LEU A 117 -2.91 -3.48 24.11
CA LEU A 117 -2.62 -2.18 23.53
C LEU A 117 -3.94 -1.41 23.37
N PRO A 118 -4.20 -0.37 24.18
CA PRO A 118 -5.31 0.52 23.90
C PRO A 118 -4.98 1.17 22.57
N LEU A 119 -5.75 0.84 21.52
CA LEU A 119 -5.74 1.52 20.24
C LEU A 119 -5.93 3.02 20.50
N GLN A 120 -4.83 3.76 20.66
CA GLN A 120 -4.88 5.18 20.99
C GLN A 120 -5.46 5.94 19.80
N ARG A 121 -6.45 6.78 20.15
CA ARG A 121 -7.30 7.60 19.28
C ARG A 121 -6.53 8.56 18.40
#